data_AF-A0A9L0SJZ8-F1
#
_entry.id   AF-A0A9L0SJZ8-F1
#
_cell.length_a   1.000
_cell.length_b   1.000
_cell.length_c   1.000
_cell.angle_alpha   90.00
_cell.angle_beta   90.00
_cell.angle_gamma   90.00
#
_symmetry.space_group_name_H-M   'P 1'
#
loop_
_entity.id
_entity.type
_entity.pdbx_description
1 polymer ?
#
loop_
_entity_poly.entity_id
_entity_poly.type
_entity_poly.pdbx_seq_one_letter_code
_entity_poly.pdbx_strand_id
1 'polypeptide(L)'
;MQHKNYRYSRRRREGEGRKKFVQKIIAENFPNLGKEREICVEEAFRSPTFVNAKRPTARHIVVKRAKLNDKERILRAARKEKIIYEGTPIRLSADFSAETLQARREWDEIFKILKDKNLQPRILYAAKISFRYEGEIKTFPDKQNLRDFIATRRSLQEIFKKALIPEKKKRGRQGSQNTE
;
A
#
# COMPACT_ATOMS: atom_id res chain seq x y z
N MET A 1 10.98 -13.19 -9.04
CA MET A 1 11.24 -12.46 -7.77
C MET A 1 10.69 -11.04 -7.88
N GLN A 2 9.68 -10.68 -7.08
CA GLN A 2 9.06 -9.35 -7.12
C GLN A 2 9.89 -8.35 -6.29
N HIS A 3 10.40 -7.31 -6.95
CA HIS A 3 11.24 -6.30 -6.32
C HIS A 3 10.39 -5.27 -5.55
N LYS A 4 10.57 -5.20 -4.23
CA LYS A 4 9.98 -4.14 -3.38
C LYS A 4 10.74 -2.84 -3.64
N ASN A 5 10.15 -1.83 -4.29
CA ASN A 5 10.73 -0.48 -4.32
C ASN A 5 9.94 0.45 -3.39
N TYR A 6 10.41 1.68 -3.19
CA TYR A 6 9.62 2.71 -2.52
C TYR A 6 9.78 4.08 -3.16
N ARG A 7 8.78 4.93 -2.92
CA ARG A 7 8.50 6.14 -3.67
C ARG A 7 8.61 7.40 -2.79
N TYR A 8 9.42 8.38 -3.18
CA TYR A 8 9.45 9.75 -2.60
C TYR A 8 8.73 10.74 -3.51
N SER A 9 8.34 11.92 -3.04
CA SER A 9 7.78 13.01 -3.88
C SER A 9 8.43 14.37 -3.55
N ARG A 10 9.44 14.83 -4.32
CA ARG A 10 9.93 16.25 -4.25
C ARG A 10 10.96 16.63 -5.32
N ARG A 11 11.02 17.89 -5.78
CA ARG A 11 11.83 18.40 -6.92
C ARG A 11 13.24 18.91 -6.46
N ARG A 12 14.35 18.25 -6.86
CA ARG A 12 15.72 18.81 -7.13
C ARG A 12 16.71 17.72 -7.66
N ARG A 13 17.76 18.22 -8.35
CA ARG A 13 18.79 17.74 -9.32
C ARG A 13 19.12 16.25 -9.58
N GLU A 14 19.63 16.01 -10.79
CA GLU A 14 20.04 14.75 -11.44
C GLU A 14 21.43 14.25 -11.02
N GLY A 15 21.67 12.92 -11.08
CA GLY A 15 22.95 12.25 -10.78
C GLY A 15 23.07 11.59 -9.39
N GLU A 16 24.32 11.28 -9.00
CA GLU A 16 24.77 10.71 -7.69
C GLU A 16 24.09 11.33 -6.46
N GLY A 17 23.65 12.59 -6.59
CA GLY A 17 22.89 13.32 -5.60
C GLY A 17 21.60 12.64 -5.15
N ARG A 18 20.98 11.76 -5.96
CA ARG A 18 19.76 11.03 -5.56
C ARG A 18 20.02 9.96 -4.51
N LYS A 19 21.13 9.21 -4.64
CA LYS A 19 21.53 8.21 -3.64
C LYS A 19 21.90 8.92 -2.34
N LYS A 20 22.72 9.97 -2.44
CA LYS A 20 23.12 10.84 -1.31
C LYS A 20 21.90 11.49 -0.63
N PHE A 21 20.91 11.96 -1.39
CA PHE A 21 19.65 12.49 -0.87
C PHE A 21 18.85 11.47 -0.07
N VAL A 22 18.69 10.26 -0.60
CA VAL A 22 17.99 9.17 0.10
C VAL A 22 18.74 8.75 1.36
N GLN A 23 20.08 8.69 1.30
CA GLN A 23 20.92 8.44 2.46
C GLN A 23 20.74 9.52 3.54
N LYS A 24 20.72 10.80 3.16
CA LYS A 24 20.51 11.92 4.08
C LYS A 24 19.15 11.84 4.77
N ILE A 25 18.06 11.59 4.02
CA ILE A 25 16.72 11.40 4.62
C ILE A 25 16.75 10.29 5.67
N ILE A 26 17.42 9.17 5.35
CA ILE A 26 17.40 8.03 6.24
C ILE A 26 18.27 8.25 7.47
N ALA A 27 19.42 8.93 7.34
CA ALA A 27 20.24 9.31 8.48
C ALA A 27 19.49 10.27 9.42
N GLU A 28 18.77 11.25 8.86
CA GLU A 28 18.03 12.27 9.62
C GLU A 28 16.81 11.68 10.37
N ASN A 29 16.10 10.74 9.74
CA ASN A 29 14.84 10.22 10.30
C ASN A 29 14.97 8.84 10.97
N PHE A 30 16.04 8.08 10.69
CA PHE A 30 16.22 6.71 11.19
C PHE A 30 17.65 6.48 11.72
N PRO A 31 18.06 7.16 12.80
CA PRO A 31 19.42 7.10 13.33
C PRO A 31 19.85 5.68 13.74
N ASN A 32 18.90 4.86 14.20
CA ASN A 32 19.15 3.46 14.57
C ASN A 32 19.46 2.56 13.36
N LEU A 33 19.03 2.94 12.15
CA LEU A 33 19.35 2.22 10.91
C LEU A 33 20.69 2.68 10.33
N GLY A 34 21.11 3.92 10.60
CA GLY A 34 22.36 4.49 10.09
C GLY A 34 23.62 3.99 10.80
N LYS A 35 23.51 3.54 12.07
CA LYS A 35 24.65 3.06 12.87
C LYS A 35 25.08 1.62 12.55
N GLU A 36 24.18 0.79 12.01
CA GLU A 36 24.40 -0.66 11.91
C GLU A 36 25.02 -1.17 10.60
N ARG A 37 25.16 -0.32 9.57
CA ARG A 37 25.88 -0.53 8.29
C ARG A 37 25.48 0.62 7.36
N GLU A 38 26.36 1.06 6.46
CA GLU A 38 25.95 1.90 5.34
C GLU A 38 24.74 1.26 4.66
N ILE A 39 23.58 1.90 4.75
CA ILE A 39 22.39 1.37 4.11
C ILE A 39 22.66 1.52 2.61
N CYS A 40 22.94 0.42 1.92
CA CYS A 40 23.29 0.39 0.50
C CYS A 40 22.08 0.79 -0.35
N VAL A 41 22.09 2.02 -0.88
CA VAL A 41 21.17 2.40 -1.96
C VAL A 41 21.81 1.90 -3.23
N GLU A 42 21.23 0.85 -3.84
CA GLU A 42 21.75 0.36 -5.12
C GLU A 42 21.45 1.37 -6.22
N GLU A 43 20.19 1.79 -6.35
CA GLU A 43 19.76 2.76 -7.35
C GLU A 43 18.66 3.68 -6.83
N ALA A 44 18.68 4.93 -7.29
CA ALA A 44 17.60 5.89 -7.05
C ALA A 44 17.35 6.71 -8.31
N PHE A 45 16.13 6.67 -8.84
CA PHE A 45 15.77 7.35 -10.09
C PHE A 45 14.37 7.97 -10.01
N ARG A 46 14.04 8.85 -10.96
CA ARG A 46 12.72 9.49 -11.03
C ARG A 46 11.78 8.66 -11.89
N SER A 47 10.53 8.52 -11.44
CA SER A 47 9.46 7.90 -12.24
C SER A 47 8.25 8.84 -12.34
N PRO A 48 7.69 9.09 -13.55
CA PRO A 48 8.19 8.65 -14.86
C PRO A 48 9.54 9.29 -15.25
N THR A 49 10.29 8.66 -16.15
CA THR A 49 11.62 9.14 -16.59
C THR A 49 11.55 10.50 -17.30
N PHE A 50 10.49 10.75 -18.06
CA PHE A 50 10.25 12.03 -18.73
C PHE A 50 9.58 13.05 -17.81
N VAL A 51 9.82 14.33 -18.08
CA VAL A 51 9.18 15.45 -17.37
C VAL A 51 7.89 15.84 -18.11
N ASN A 52 6.77 15.85 -17.39
CA ASN A 52 5.50 16.34 -17.94
C ASN A 52 5.26 17.77 -17.45
N ALA A 53 5.38 18.75 -18.34
CA ALA A 53 5.19 20.17 -18.03
C ALA A 53 3.78 20.51 -17.52
N LYS A 54 2.75 19.72 -17.88
CA LYS A 54 1.37 19.90 -17.42
C LYS A 54 1.16 19.49 -15.96
N ARG A 55 2.12 18.78 -15.34
CA ARG A 55 2.03 18.36 -13.94
C ARG A 55 2.88 19.28 -13.07
N PRO A 56 2.26 20.16 -12.24
CA PRO A 56 3.01 21.06 -11.36
C PRO A 56 3.67 20.28 -10.20
N THR A 57 3.18 19.09 -9.87
CA THR A 57 3.70 18.25 -8.78
C THR A 57 5.07 17.67 -9.11
N ALA A 58 5.89 17.46 -8.06
CA ALA A 58 7.20 16.84 -8.22
C ALA A 58 7.07 15.36 -8.59
N ARG A 59 7.91 14.90 -9.55
CA ARG A 59 8.00 13.48 -9.92
C ARG A 59 8.43 12.64 -8.73
N HIS A 60 8.02 11.39 -8.77
CA HIS A 60 8.37 10.47 -7.71
C HIS A 60 9.82 9.98 -7.82
N ILE A 61 10.50 9.68 -6.70
CA ILE A 61 11.80 8.98 -6.69
C ILE A 61 11.54 7.52 -6.35
N VAL A 62 11.90 6.60 -7.22
CA VAL A 62 11.90 5.16 -6.97
C VAL A 62 13.30 4.77 -6.51
N VAL A 63 13.37 4.07 -5.38
CA VAL A 63 14.63 3.57 -4.82
C VAL A 63 14.64 2.05 -4.87
N LYS A 64 15.66 1.49 -5.53
CA LYS A 64 16.02 0.09 -5.44
C LYS A 64 17.11 -0.09 -4.39
N ARG A 65 16.94 -1.08 -3.52
CA ARG A 65 17.92 -1.47 -2.51
C ARG A 65 18.11 -2.98 -2.49
N ALA A 66 19.30 -3.39 -2.05
CA ALA A 66 19.74 -4.78 -1.95
C ALA A 66 18.93 -5.60 -0.93
N LYS A 67 18.77 -5.07 0.29
CA LYS A 67 18.25 -5.83 1.43
C LYS A 67 16.76 -5.61 1.64
N LEU A 68 15.97 -6.69 1.59
CA LEU A 68 14.53 -6.65 1.85
C LEU A 68 14.19 -6.28 3.30
N ASN A 69 15.01 -6.71 4.27
CA ASN A 69 14.79 -6.43 5.70
C ASN A 69 14.82 -4.92 5.98
N ASP A 70 15.78 -4.21 5.40
CA ASP A 70 15.92 -2.75 5.59
C ASP A 70 14.72 -2.01 5.00
N LYS A 71 14.21 -2.45 3.83
CA LYS A 71 13.02 -1.89 3.21
C LYS A 71 11.80 -2.01 4.12
N GLU A 72 11.60 -3.18 4.73
CA GLU A 72 10.47 -3.37 5.63
C GLU A 72 10.59 -2.56 6.92
N ARG A 73 11.80 -2.48 7.51
CA ARG A 73 12.04 -1.65 8.70
C ARG A 73 11.74 -0.18 8.42
N ILE A 74 12.26 0.37 7.32
CA ILE A 74 12.02 1.77 6.91
C ILE A 74 10.52 2.01 6.66
N LEU A 75 9.86 1.14 5.90
CA LEU A 75 8.44 1.29 5.61
C LEU A 75 7.55 1.13 6.85
N ARG A 76 7.93 0.31 7.82
CA ARG A 76 7.22 0.19 9.10
C ARG A 76 7.38 1.45 9.94
N ALA A 77 8.58 2.01 10.02
CA ALA A 77 8.84 3.25 10.74
C ALA A 77 8.14 4.45 10.08
N ALA A 78 8.19 4.55 8.75
CA ALA A 78 7.50 5.56 7.96
C ALA A 78 5.96 5.59 8.13
N ARG A 79 5.34 4.49 8.58
CA ARG A 79 3.90 4.44 8.86
C ARG A 79 3.54 4.95 10.25
N LYS A 80 4.48 4.87 11.19
CA LYS A 80 4.29 5.30 12.58
C LYS A 80 4.57 6.78 12.74
N GLU A 81 5.62 7.27 12.08
CA GLU A 81 6.13 8.63 12.27
C GLU A 81 6.13 9.41 10.94
N LYS A 82 5.93 10.73 11.05
CA LYS A 82 6.02 11.63 9.91
C LYS A 82 7.49 11.83 9.58
N ILE A 83 7.85 11.55 8.34
CA ILE A 83 9.21 11.78 7.84
C ILE A 83 9.31 13.23 7.41
N ILE A 84 10.28 13.93 7.96
CA ILE A 84 10.55 15.33 7.65
C ILE A 84 11.96 15.40 7.07
N TYR A 85 12.12 16.24 6.06
CA TYR A 85 13.43 16.54 5.50
C TYR A 85 13.49 18.03 5.24
N GLU A 86 14.46 18.71 5.86
CA GLU A 86 14.64 20.16 5.74
C GLU A 86 13.31 20.92 6.00
N GLY A 87 12.64 20.56 7.10
CA GLY A 87 11.36 21.17 7.53
C GLY A 87 10.14 20.82 6.68
N THR A 88 10.27 19.98 5.64
CA THR A 88 9.15 19.60 4.77
C THR A 88 8.75 18.14 4.97
N PRO A 89 7.45 17.82 5.13
CA PRO A 89 7.00 16.45 5.24
C PRO A 89 7.18 15.69 3.91
N ILE A 90 7.69 14.48 4.00
CA ILE A 90 7.85 13.56 2.87
C ILE A 90 7.09 12.27 3.16
N ARG A 91 6.43 11.73 2.13
CA ARG A 91 5.76 10.42 2.23
C ARG A 91 6.63 9.34 1.61
N LEU A 92 6.86 8.26 2.37
CA LEU A 92 7.42 7.01 1.86
C LEU A 92 6.33 5.97 1.73
N SER A 93 6.23 5.38 0.54
CA SER A 93 5.28 4.31 0.25
C SER A 93 5.98 3.18 -0.50
N ALA A 94 5.55 1.95 -0.27
CA ALA A 94 5.98 0.81 -1.09
C ALA A 94 5.49 0.98 -2.54
N ASP A 95 6.31 0.54 -3.48
CA ASP A 95 6.01 0.46 -4.90
C ASP A 95 5.42 -0.92 -5.18
N PHE A 96 4.16 -0.94 -5.55
CA PHE A 96 3.39 -2.14 -5.85
C PHE A 96 3.01 -2.15 -7.33
N SER A 97 2.86 -3.32 -7.93
CA SER A 97 2.26 -3.43 -9.27
C SER A 97 0.82 -2.90 -9.27
N ALA A 98 0.31 -2.53 -10.44
CA ALA A 98 -1.06 -2.06 -10.59
C ALA A 98 -2.07 -3.10 -10.05
N GLU A 99 -1.86 -4.38 -10.35
CA GLU A 99 -2.66 -5.50 -9.85
C GLU A 99 -2.66 -5.58 -8.32
N THR A 100 -1.48 -5.45 -7.69
CA THR A 100 -1.37 -5.50 -6.23
C THR A 100 -2.02 -4.29 -5.58
N LEU A 101 -1.92 -3.11 -6.20
CA LEU A 101 -2.62 -1.91 -5.74
C LEU A 101 -4.13 -2.07 -5.85
N GLN A 102 -4.61 -2.70 -6.93
CA GLN A 102 -6.03 -2.95 -7.12
C GLN A 102 -6.57 -3.93 -6.07
N ALA A 103 -5.89 -5.06 -5.86
CA ALA A 103 -6.23 -6.01 -4.80
C ALA A 103 -6.22 -5.36 -3.40
N ARG A 104 -5.31 -4.41 -3.14
CA ARG A 104 -5.32 -3.62 -1.89
C ARG A 104 -6.55 -2.73 -1.74
N ARG A 105 -7.03 -2.11 -2.83
CA ARG A 105 -8.24 -1.27 -2.81
C ARG A 105 -9.49 -2.08 -2.51
N GLU A 106 -9.54 -3.31 -3.01
CA GLU A 106 -10.66 -4.23 -2.71
C GLU A 106 -10.77 -4.56 -1.20
N TRP A 107 -9.66 -4.46 -0.47
CA TRP A 107 -9.64 -4.59 0.98
C TRP A 107 -10.06 -3.34 1.74
N ASP A 108 -10.13 -2.15 1.13
CA ASP A 108 -10.33 -0.89 1.85
C ASP A 108 -11.67 -0.84 2.59
N GLU A 109 -12.76 -1.32 1.96
CA GLU A 109 -14.09 -1.38 2.58
C GLU A 109 -14.13 -2.39 3.73
N ILE A 110 -13.57 -3.58 3.51
CA ILE A 110 -13.46 -4.65 4.51
C ILE A 110 -12.63 -4.17 5.70
N PHE A 111 -11.52 -3.47 5.44
CA PHE A 111 -10.62 -2.95 6.46
C PHE A 111 -11.32 -1.94 7.37
N LYS A 112 -12.17 -1.06 6.81
CA LYS A 112 -12.97 -0.12 7.59
C LYS A 112 -13.90 -0.85 8.55
N ILE A 113 -14.66 -1.84 8.06
CA ILE A 113 -15.59 -2.63 8.88
C ILE A 113 -14.87 -3.37 10.01
N LEU A 114 -13.74 -4.02 9.69
CA LEU A 114 -12.92 -4.72 10.68
C LEU A 114 -12.36 -3.76 11.75
N LYS A 115 -12.04 -2.52 11.35
CA LYS A 115 -11.56 -1.47 12.25
C LYS A 115 -12.67 -0.99 13.18
N ASP A 116 -13.88 -0.79 12.65
CA ASP A 116 -15.06 -0.37 13.43
C ASP A 116 -15.45 -1.43 14.48
N LYS A 117 -15.16 -2.70 14.21
CA LYS A 117 -15.38 -3.82 15.15
C LYS A 117 -14.18 -4.14 16.04
N ASN A 118 -13.13 -3.31 16.04
CA ASN A 118 -11.91 -3.50 16.84
C ASN A 118 -11.19 -4.85 16.64
N LEU A 119 -11.32 -5.46 15.46
CA LEU A 119 -10.71 -6.77 15.13
C LEU A 119 -9.22 -6.67 14.77
N GLN A 120 -8.59 -5.53 15.05
CA GLN A 120 -7.16 -5.26 14.82
C GLN A 120 -6.68 -5.65 13.40
N PRO A 121 -7.33 -5.15 12.33
CA PRO A 121 -6.99 -5.54 10.97
C PRO A 121 -5.59 -5.05 10.58
N ARG A 122 -4.86 -5.89 9.82
CA ARG A 122 -3.55 -5.60 9.25
C ARG A 122 -3.49 -6.07 7.80
N ILE A 123 -3.18 -5.15 6.88
CA ILE A 123 -2.89 -5.49 5.48
C ILE A 123 -1.40 -5.82 5.36
N LEU A 124 -1.12 -7.10 5.15
CA LEU A 124 0.22 -7.64 4.97
C LEU A 124 0.70 -7.43 3.52
N TYR A 125 1.99 -7.65 3.30
CA TYR A 125 2.56 -7.70 1.95
C TYR A 125 2.15 -9.02 1.28
N ALA A 126 1.76 -9.09 0.00
CA ALA A 126 1.61 -8.03 -1.00
C ALA A 126 0.20 -7.42 -1.05
N ALA A 127 -0.86 -8.21 -0.84
CA ALA A 127 -2.25 -7.77 -0.74
C ALA A 127 -3.07 -8.75 0.12
N LYS A 128 -2.50 -9.26 1.22
CA LYS A 128 -3.21 -10.18 2.14
C LYS A 128 -3.79 -9.39 3.30
N ILE A 129 -4.99 -9.72 3.76
CA ILE A 129 -5.57 -9.13 4.96
C ILE A 129 -5.47 -10.11 6.13
N SER A 130 -5.23 -9.61 7.32
CA SER A 130 -5.27 -10.39 8.55
C SER A 130 -6.03 -9.64 9.63
N PHE A 131 -6.72 -10.34 10.51
CA PHE A 131 -7.40 -9.76 11.66
C PHE A 131 -7.51 -10.78 12.79
N ARG A 132 -7.69 -10.28 14.01
CA ARG A 132 -7.87 -11.12 15.19
C ARG A 132 -9.33 -11.52 15.31
N TYR A 133 -9.60 -12.81 15.44
CA TYR A 133 -10.95 -13.34 15.63
C TYR A 133 -10.88 -14.56 16.54
N GLU A 134 -11.71 -14.60 17.60
CA GLU A 134 -11.70 -15.67 18.62
C GLU A 134 -10.30 -15.94 19.22
N GLY A 135 -9.52 -14.87 19.45
CA GLY A 135 -8.17 -14.98 20.01
C GLY A 135 -7.06 -15.27 19.00
N GLU A 136 -7.39 -15.82 17.83
CA GLU A 136 -6.43 -16.20 16.78
C GLU A 136 -6.27 -15.13 15.70
N ILE A 137 -5.09 -15.06 15.08
CA ILE A 137 -4.86 -14.21 13.90
C ILE A 137 -5.19 -15.03 12.65
N LYS A 138 -6.27 -14.66 11.94
CA LYS A 138 -6.63 -15.25 10.66
C LYS A 138 -6.07 -14.39 9.52
N THR A 139 -5.52 -15.03 8.50
CA THR A 139 -4.92 -14.36 7.33
C THR A 139 -5.55 -14.88 6.05
N PHE A 140 -5.97 -13.97 5.17
CA PHE A 140 -6.66 -14.27 3.93
C PHE A 140 -5.90 -13.67 2.75
N PRO A 141 -5.57 -14.47 1.72
CA PRO A 141 -4.86 -13.98 0.54
C PRO A 141 -5.77 -13.24 -0.44
N ASP A 142 -7.05 -13.61 -0.52
CA ASP A 142 -8.03 -13.05 -1.45
C ASP A 142 -9.40 -12.89 -0.79
N LYS A 143 -10.29 -12.18 -1.49
CA LYS A 143 -11.65 -11.89 -1.02
C LYS A 143 -12.54 -13.14 -1.00
N GLN A 144 -12.26 -14.14 -1.83
CA GLN A 144 -13.06 -15.37 -1.91
C GLN A 144 -12.87 -16.24 -0.66
N ASN A 145 -11.64 -16.48 -0.24
CA ASN A 145 -11.34 -17.21 1.00
C ASN A 145 -11.93 -16.50 2.22
N LEU A 146 -11.96 -15.17 2.23
CA LEU A 146 -12.63 -14.42 3.29
C LEU A 146 -14.16 -14.64 3.25
N ARG A 147 -14.77 -14.65 2.07
CA ARG A 147 -16.21 -14.91 1.91
C ARG A 147 -16.60 -16.28 2.41
N ASP A 148 -15.83 -17.30 2.06
CA ASP A 148 -16.09 -18.68 2.48
C ASP A 148 -15.95 -18.80 4.00
N PHE A 149 -14.96 -18.13 4.60
CA PHE A 149 -14.80 -18.08 6.05
C PHE A 149 -15.95 -17.35 6.77
N ILE A 150 -16.45 -16.26 6.19
CA ILE A 150 -17.60 -15.52 6.72
C ILE A 150 -18.88 -16.36 6.57
N ALA A 151 -19.04 -17.09 5.46
CA ALA A 151 -20.21 -17.92 5.19
C ALA A 151 -20.43 -18.99 6.27
N THR A 152 -19.35 -19.53 6.85
CA THR A 152 -19.44 -20.53 7.92
C THR A 152 -19.75 -19.93 9.30
N ARG A 153 -19.57 -18.62 9.51
CA ARG A 153 -19.61 -17.98 10.85
C ARG A 153 -20.68 -16.89 10.95
N ARG A 154 -21.81 -17.19 11.62
CA ARG A 154 -22.95 -16.26 11.80
C ARG A 154 -22.56 -14.89 12.36
N SER A 155 -21.69 -14.84 13.37
CA SER A 155 -21.19 -13.59 13.97
C SER A 155 -20.53 -12.67 12.95
N LEU A 156 -19.73 -13.22 12.04
CA LEU A 156 -19.09 -12.48 10.96
C LEU A 156 -20.08 -12.12 9.86
N GLN A 157 -21.07 -12.97 9.56
CA GLN A 157 -22.12 -12.63 8.61
C GLN A 157 -22.86 -11.36 9.03
N GLU A 158 -23.27 -11.25 10.31
CA GLU A 158 -23.92 -10.04 10.84
C GLU A 158 -23.05 -8.78 10.67
N ILE A 159 -21.74 -8.90 10.89
CA ILE A 159 -20.79 -7.80 10.76
C ILE A 159 -20.62 -7.37 9.29
N PHE A 160 -20.56 -8.34 8.38
CA PHE A 160 -20.27 -8.11 6.96
C PHE A 160 -21.52 -7.99 6.07
N LYS A 161 -22.73 -8.03 6.66
CA LYS A 161 -24.01 -7.89 5.95
C LYS A 161 -24.07 -6.67 5.02
N LYS A 162 -23.40 -5.56 5.35
CA LYS A 162 -23.39 -4.33 4.53
C LYS A 162 -22.38 -4.35 3.37
N ALA A 163 -21.24 -5.02 3.51
CA ALA A 163 -20.16 -5.02 2.50
C ALA A 163 -20.11 -6.26 1.59
N LEU A 164 -20.86 -7.31 1.94
CA LEU A 164 -20.96 -8.53 1.14
C LEU A 164 -22.22 -8.59 0.29
N ILE A 165 -23.08 -7.55 0.30
CA ILE A 165 -24.24 -7.49 -0.59
C ILE A 165 -23.71 -7.47 -2.03
N PRO A 166 -23.99 -8.49 -2.86
CA PRO A 166 -23.87 -8.32 -4.29
C PRO A 166 -24.99 -7.36 -4.68
N GLU A 167 -24.68 -6.17 -5.18
CA GLU A 167 -25.68 -5.37 -5.89
C GLU A 167 -26.30 -6.28 -6.94
N LYS A 168 -27.59 -6.63 -6.77
CA LYS A 168 -28.33 -7.34 -7.79
C LYS A 168 -28.31 -6.43 -9.01
N LYS A 169 -27.50 -6.79 -10.00
CA LYS A 169 -27.51 -6.20 -11.34
C LYS A 169 -28.95 -6.32 -11.83
N LYS A 170 -29.74 -5.25 -11.77
CA LYS A 170 -31.01 -5.16 -12.48
C LYS A 170 -30.65 -5.33 -13.95
N ARG A 171 -30.77 -6.54 -14.47
CA ARG A 171 -30.84 -6.77 -15.91
C ARG A 171 -32.10 -6.04 -16.37
N GLY A 172 -31.95 -4.80 -16.80
CA GLY A 172 -32.96 -4.13 -17.60
C GLY A 172 -33.13 -4.97 -18.86
N ARG A 173 -34.24 -5.72 -18.92
CA ARG A 173 -34.80 -6.16 -20.19
C ARG A 173 -35.13 -4.88 -20.97
N GLN A 174 -34.31 -4.52 -21.95
CA GLN A 174 -34.83 -3.77 -23.08
C GLN A 174 -35.63 -4.79 -23.88
N GLY A 175 -36.94 -4.83 -23.59
CA GLY A 175 -37.89 -5.43 -24.50
C GLY A 175 -37.95 -4.54 -25.73
N SER A 176 -37.53 -5.09 -26.86
CA SER A 176 -37.93 -4.60 -28.17
C SER A 176 -39.45 -4.59 -28.24
N GLN A 177 -40.06 -3.44 -28.52
CA GLN A 177 -41.38 -3.37 -29.13
C GLN A 177 -41.23 -2.53 -30.40
N ASN A 178 -41.19 -3.25 -31.52
CA ASN A 178 -41.60 -2.76 -32.83
C ASN A 178 -43.14 -2.74 -32.86
N THR A 179 -43.71 -1.66 -33.36
CA THR A 179 -45.06 -1.48 -33.96
C THR A 179 -45.10 0.03 -34.25
N GLU A 180 -45.44 0.54 -35.43
CA GLU A 180 -45.96 0.03 -36.70
C GLU A 180 -45.48 1.00 -37.79
#